data_AF-A0A812VH58-F1
#
_entry.id   AF-A0A812VH58-F1
#
_cell.length_a   1.000
_cell.length_b   1.000
_cell.length_c   1.000
_cell.angle_alpha   90.00
_cell.angle_beta   90.00
_cell.angle_gamma   90.00
#
_symmetry.space_group_name_H-M   'P 1'
#
loop_
_entity.id
_entity.type
_entity.pdbx_description
1 polymer ?
#
loop_
_entity_poly.entity_id
_entity_poly.type
_entity_poly.pdbx_seq_one_letter_code
_entity_poly.pdbx_strand_id
1 'polypeptide(L)'
;MGNSQTGNGGNFKEVRVVLAGMPAAGAKSLATRFTSNVWLERPAPGAGWEPLARPFERIQLLLLPVGSSQGLWEHITGADVLAFVVDADSFDEAPFGSSFNKAVSYLPEGAPVILLVNKVDADPEDDSKEARIAVASSPGADVQARCSAAAASCTVASTVRQCKAYLVSAKTGFGSEEAIRAMCGVRLIF
;
A
#
# COMPACT_ATOMS: atom_id res chain seq x y z
N MET A 1 35.38 -33.42 13.21
CA MET A 1 35.56 -32.43 12.13
C MET A 1 34.19 -32.10 11.57
N GLY A 2 33.88 -30.81 11.37
CA GLY A 2 32.65 -30.37 10.72
C GLY A 2 31.64 -29.69 11.65
N ASN A 3 32.04 -28.61 12.32
CA ASN A 3 31.09 -27.64 12.86
C ASN A 3 30.50 -26.87 11.68
N SER A 4 29.30 -27.21 11.25
CA SER A 4 28.52 -26.40 10.33
C SER A 4 28.07 -25.16 11.11
N GLN A 5 28.77 -24.05 10.88
CA GLN A 5 28.32 -22.72 11.31
C GLN A 5 26.90 -22.50 10.77
N THR A 6 25.92 -22.50 11.67
CA THR A 6 24.63 -21.87 11.41
C THR A 6 24.91 -20.42 11.09
N GLY A 7 24.75 -20.06 9.81
CA GLY A 7 24.88 -18.70 9.35
C GLY A 7 24.01 -17.79 10.21
N ASN A 8 24.63 -16.77 10.80
CA ASN A 8 23.93 -15.64 11.39
C ASN A 8 23.04 -15.02 10.30
N GLY A 9 21.79 -15.47 10.22
CA GLY A 9 20.73 -14.78 9.50
C GLY A 9 20.54 -13.44 10.18
N GLY A 10 21.04 -12.38 9.58
CA GLY A 10 20.87 -11.02 10.12
C GLY A 10 19.39 -10.76 10.35
N ASN A 11 19.01 -10.42 11.59
CA ASN A 11 17.64 -10.12 11.95
C ASN A 11 17.09 -9.04 11.02
N PHE A 12 16.08 -9.39 10.21
CA PHE A 12 15.33 -8.41 9.44
C PHE A 12 14.50 -7.58 10.42
N LYS A 13 14.42 -6.26 10.20
CA LYS A 13 13.49 -5.40 10.91
C LYS A 13 12.09 -5.67 10.37
N GLU A 14 11.18 -6.09 11.24
CA GLU A 14 9.78 -6.30 10.85
C GLU A 14 9.03 -4.98 10.78
N VAL A 15 8.23 -4.81 9.73
CA VAL A 15 7.33 -3.66 9.54
C VAL A 15 5.96 -4.20 9.14
N ARG A 16 4.94 -3.92 9.95
CA ARG A 16 3.56 -4.33 9.73
C ARG A 16 2.81 -3.30 8.91
N VAL A 17 2.41 -3.68 7.70
CA VAL A 17 1.62 -2.84 6.82
C VAL A 17 0.23 -3.43 6.64
N VAL A 18 -0.78 -2.66 6.99
CA VAL A 18 -2.16 -3.01 6.67
C VAL A 18 -2.53 -2.41 5.32
N LEU A 19 -2.90 -3.26 4.37
CA LEU A 19 -3.50 -2.87 3.10
C LEU A 19 -5.03 -2.84 3.27
N ALA A 20 -5.55 -1.66 3.59
CA ALA A 20 -6.99 -1.42 3.62
C ALA A 20 -7.39 -0.64 2.36
N GLY A 21 -8.68 -0.54 2.05
CA GLY A 21 -9.09 0.27 0.90
C GLY A 21 -10.57 0.23 0.63
N MET A 22 -10.98 0.99 -0.38
CA MET A 22 -12.36 1.02 -0.86
C MET A 22 -12.80 -0.34 -1.40
N PRO A 23 -14.11 -0.64 -1.38
CA PRO A 23 -14.65 -1.83 -2.04
C PRO A 23 -14.21 -1.89 -3.49
N ALA A 24 -13.80 -3.07 -3.95
CA ALA A 24 -13.33 -3.32 -5.31
C ALA A 24 -12.09 -2.51 -5.77
N ALA A 25 -11.41 -1.78 -4.87
CA ALA A 25 -10.18 -1.06 -5.18
C ALA A 25 -8.96 -1.97 -5.39
N GLY A 26 -9.08 -3.27 -5.10
CA GLY A 26 -8.05 -4.27 -5.43
C GLY A 26 -6.93 -4.44 -4.39
N ALA A 27 -7.17 -4.11 -3.11
CA ALA A 27 -6.18 -4.26 -2.04
C ALA A 27 -5.60 -5.69 -1.93
N LYS A 28 -6.43 -6.72 -2.08
CA LYS A 28 -5.97 -8.12 -2.09
C LYS A 28 -5.11 -8.43 -3.31
N SER A 29 -5.49 -7.94 -4.48
CA SER A 29 -4.71 -8.12 -5.71
C SER A 29 -3.36 -7.40 -5.64
N LEU A 30 -3.30 -6.22 -5.02
CA LEU A 30 -2.04 -5.53 -4.75
C LEU A 30 -1.15 -6.31 -3.76
N ALA A 31 -1.72 -6.85 -2.68
CA ALA A 31 -0.97 -7.69 -1.74
C ALA A 31 -0.34 -8.89 -2.45
N THR A 32 -1.14 -9.63 -3.23
CA THR A 32 -0.66 -10.73 -4.07
C THR A 32 0.44 -10.27 -5.03
N ARG A 33 0.27 -9.11 -5.68
CA ARG A 33 1.30 -8.58 -6.60
C ARG A 33 2.59 -8.26 -5.87
N PHE A 34 2.53 -7.64 -4.69
CA PHE A 34 3.72 -7.30 -3.92
C PHE A 34 4.46 -8.55 -3.41
N THR A 35 3.75 -9.61 -3.06
CA THR A 35 4.35 -10.83 -2.47
C THR A 35 4.85 -11.81 -3.53
N SER A 36 4.10 -11.99 -4.62
CA SER A 36 4.40 -13.01 -5.63
C SER A 36 4.94 -12.44 -6.94
N ASN A 37 4.85 -11.13 -7.16
CA ASN A 37 5.07 -10.48 -8.45
C ASN A 37 4.23 -11.07 -9.60
N VAL A 38 3.12 -11.76 -9.26
CA VAL A 38 2.19 -12.37 -10.22
C VAL A 38 0.85 -11.66 -10.12
N TRP A 39 0.23 -11.45 -11.29
CA TRP A 39 -1.18 -11.06 -11.36
C TRP A 39 -2.05 -12.31 -11.30
N LEU A 40 -3.03 -12.32 -10.39
CA LEU A 40 -4.04 -13.36 -10.32
C LEU A 40 -5.42 -12.76 -10.66
N GLU A 41 -6.14 -13.38 -11.59
CA GLU A 41 -7.52 -13.00 -11.92
C GLU A 41 -8.45 -13.08 -10.70
N ARG A 42 -8.11 -13.94 -9.74
CA ARG A 42 -8.74 -13.98 -8.41
C ARG A 42 -7.65 -13.93 -7.35
N PRO A 43 -7.63 -12.91 -6.47
CA PRO A 43 -6.68 -12.89 -5.38
C PRO A 43 -6.93 -14.08 -4.46
N ALA A 44 -5.85 -14.66 -3.93
CA ALA A 44 -5.97 -15.71 -2.93
C ALA A 44 -6.74 -15.19 -1.70
N PRO A 45 -7.59 -16.01 -1.06
CA PRO A 45 -8.18 -15.65 0.23
C PRO A 45 -7.07 -15.63 1.29
N GLY A 46 -6.35 -14.51 1.39
CA GLY A 46 -5.35 -14.28 2.42
C GLY A 46 -6.04 -13.91 3.73
N ALA A 47 -6.21 -14.89 4.61
CA ALA A 47 -6.58 -14.66 6.01
C ALA A 47 -5.29 -14.69 6.86
N GLY A 48 -4.44 -13.67 6.72
CA GLY A 48 -3.20 -13.59 7.48
C GLY A 48 -2.19 -12.58 6.96
N TRP A 49 -1.15 -12.37 7.75
CA TRP A 49 0.01 -11.57 7.36
C TRP A 49 0.83 -12.32 6.31
N GLU A 50 1.05 -11.69 5.16
CA GLU A 50 1.89 -12.22 4.09
C GLU A 50 3.29 -11.58 4.18
N PRO A 51 4.36 -12.36 4.39
CA PRO A 51 5.71 -11.82 4.49
C PRO A 51 6.28 -11.50 3.11
N LEU A 52 6.89 -10.32 3.00
CA LEU A 52 7.69 -9.87 1.87
C LEU A 52 9.06 -9.44 2.38
N ALA A 53 10.07 -10.29 2.17
CA ALA A 53 11.46 -10.01 2.54
C ALA A 53 12.15 -9.25 1.41
N ARG A 54 12.76 -8.09 1.72
CA ARG A 54 13.52 -7.30 0.73
C ARG A 54 15.02 -7.32 1.06
N PRO A 55 15.90 -7.80 0.15
CA PRO A 55 17.32 -8.01 0.44
C PRO A 55 18.11 -6.71 0.66
N PHE A 56 17.67 -5.57 0.12
CA PHE A 56 18.39 -4.29 0.20
C PHE A 56 18.05 -3.44 1.43
N GLU A 57 16.92 -3.69 2.09
CA GLU A 57 16.49 -2.90 3.24
C GLU A 57 16.68 -3.62 4.58
N ARG A 58 17.02 -4.93 4.57
CA ARG A 58 16.93 -5.80 5.76
C ARG A 58 15.59 -5.62 6.49
N ILE A 59 14.52 -5.40 5.73
CA ILE A 59 13.15 -5.26 6.24
C ILE A 59 12.31 -6.44 5.77
N GLN A 60 11.51 -6.98 6.69
CA GLN A 60 10.44 -7.90 6.39
C GLN A 60 9.12 -7.15 6.50
N LEU A 61 8.50 -6.88 5.35
CA LEU A 61 7.16 -6.33 5.31
C LEU A 61 6.16 -7.45 5.60
N LEU A 62 5.31 -7.25 6.60
CA LEU A 62 4.15 -8.10 6.81
C LEU A 62 2.97 -7.35 6.22
N LEU A 63 2.32 -7.92 5.20
CA LEU A 63 1.17 -7.32 4.53
C LEU A 63 -0.13 -7.98 5.00
N LEU A 64 -1.11 -7.20 5.45
CA LEU A 64 -2.44 -7.71 5.76
C LEU A 64 -3.49 -7.03 4.87
N PRO A 65 -4.07 -7.72 3.87
CA PRO A 65 -5.11 -7.15 3.02
C PRO A 65 -6.48 -7.23 3.70
N VAL A 66 -6.89 -6.14 4.32
CA VAL A 66 -8.09 -6.07 5.16
C VAL A 66 -9.38 -5.90 4.33
N GLY A 67 -9.28 -5.37 3.11
CA GLY A 67 -10.44 -5.11 2.25
C GLY A 67 -11.45 -4.15 2.90
N SER A 68 -12.53 -3.85 2.19
CA SER A 68 -13.55 -2.87 2.63
C SER A 68 -14.67 -3.46 3.48
N SER A 69 -14.60 -4.74 3.84
CA SER A 69 -15.65 -5.40 4.62
C SER A 69 -15.65 -4.85 6.04
N GLN A 70 -16.76 -4.23 6.43
CA GLN A 70 -16.96 -3.69 7.77
C GLN A 70 -16.63 -4.77 8.82
N GLY A 71 -15.69 -4.48 9.72
CA GLY A 71 -15.34 -5.35 10.85
C GLY A 71 -13.86 -5.73 10.95
N LEU A 72 -13.07 -5.58 9.88
CA LEU A 72 -11.64 -5.95 9.91
C LEU A 72 -10.70 -4.75 10.23
N TRP A 73 -11.27 -3.56 10.49
CA TRP A 73 -10.53 -2.34 10.82
C TRP A 73 -9.72 -2.46 12.13
N GLU A 74 -10.10 -3.39 13.01
CA GLU A 74 -9.40 -3.65 14.28
C GLU A 74 -7.94 -4.06 14.06
N HIS A 75 -7.62 -4.69 12.92
CA HIS A 75 -6.26 -5.07 12.58
C HIS A 75 -5.33 -3.87 12.31
N ILE A 76 -5.90 -2.68 12.04
CA ILE A 76 -5.12 -1.44 11.84
C ILE A 76 -4.41 -1.01 13.13
N THR A 77 -4.96 -1.34 14.30
CA THR A 77 -4.36 -0.98 15.60
C THR A 77 -2.96 -1.56 15.80
N GLY A 78 -2.63 -2.67 15.12
CA GLY A 78 -1.31 -3.31 15.16
C GLY A 78 -0.39 -2.91 14.00
N ALA A 79 -0.79 -1.97 13.15
CA ALA A 79 -0.04 -1.57 11.96
C ALA A 79 1.04 -0.53 12.27
N ASP A 80 2.23 -0.71 11.70
CA ASP A 80 3.26 0.32 11.66
C ASP A 80 3.00 1.33 10.52
N VAL A 81 2.29 0.91 9.47
CA VAL A 81 1.93 1.72 8.29
C VAL A 81 0.54 1.33 7.81
N LEU A 82 -0.29 2.31 7.44
CA LEU A 82 -1.53 2.08 6.70
C LEU A 82 -1.31 2.34 5.22
N ALA A 83 -1.49 1.33 4.38
CA ALA A 83 -1.60 1.49 2.94
C ALA A 83 -3.08 1.47 2.55
N PHE A 84 -3.63 2.62 2.19
CA PHE A 84 -5.04 2.79 1.86
C PHE A 84 -5.25 2.82 0.33
N VAL A 85 -5.92 1.79 -0.19
CA VAL A 85 -6.10 1.55 -1.62
C VAL A 85 -7.37 2.20 -2.13
N VAL A 86 -7.23 2.95 -3.22
CA VAL A 86 -8.29 3.69 -3.91
C VAL A 86 -8.36 3.19 -5.35
N ASP A 87 -9.56 3.18 -5.92
CA ASP A 87 -9.77 2.86 -7.32
C ASP A 87 -9.65 4.13 -8.18
N ALA A 88 -8.73 4.15 -9.14
CA ALA A 88 -8.57 5.24 -10.09
C ALA A 88 -9.81 5.43 -10.99
N ASP A 89 -10.52 4.36 -11.31
CA ASP A 89 -11.63 4.39 -12.27
C ASP A 89 -12.97 4.79 -11.62
N SER A 90 -13.08 4.67 -10.30
CA SER A 90 -14.35 4.80 -9.57
C SER A 90 -14.26 5.65 -8.30
N PHE A 91 -13.40 6.66 -8.30
CA PHE A 91 -13.20 7.52 -7.14
C PHE A 91 -14.39 8.45 -6.86
N ASP A 92 -14.97 8.28 -5.67
CA ASP A 92 -15.94 9.18 -5.09
C ASP A 92 -15.43 9.68 -3.72
N GLU A 93 -15.43 10.99 -3.54
CA GLU A 93 -14.78 11.70 -2.44
C GLU A 93 -15.53 11.53 -1.10
N ALA A 94 -16.87 11.48 -1.14
CA ALA A 94 -17.68 11.27 0.07
C ALA A 94 -17.47 9.89 0.72
N PRO A 95 -17.61 8.76 0.00
CA PRO A 95 -17.35 7.43 0.55
C PRO A 95 -15.86 7.20 0.83
N PHE A 96 -14.96 7.82 0.07
CA PHE A 96 -13.54 7.85 0.39
C PHE A 96 -13.31 8.50 1.76
N GLY A 97 -13.76 9.74 1.97
CA GLY A 97 -13.55 10.48 3.21
C GLY A 97 -14.08 9.73 4.43
N SER A 98 -15.27 9.14 4.33
CA SER A 98 -15.81 8.31 5.41
C SER A 98 -14.96 7.07 5.71
N SER A 99 -14.50 6.36 4.67
CA SER A 99 -13.73 5.12 4.84
C SER A 99 -12.30 5.40 5.31
N PHE A 100 -11.70 6.45 4.77
CA PHE A 100 -10.36 6.91 5.11
C PHE A 100 -10.30 7.42 6.55
N ASN A 101 -11.22 8.31 6.95
CA ASN A 101 -11.30 8.79 8.33
C ASN A 101 -11.50 7.63 9.32
N LYS A 102 -12.35 6.66 8.95
CA LYS A 102 -12.56 5.47 9.77
C LYS A 102 -11.28 4.65 9.89
N ALA A 103 -10.59 4.36 8.79
CA ALA A 103 -9.33 3.61 8.83
C ALA A 103 -8.26 4.32 9.67
N VAL A 104 -8.10 5.63 9.49
CA VAL A 104 -7.14 6.45 10.25
C VAL A 104 -7.47 6.49 11.74
N SER A 105 -8.75 6.45 12.13
CA SER A 105 -9.14 6.44 13.54
C SER A 105 -8.69 5.19 14.32
N TYR A 106 -8.40 4.08 13.64
CA TYR A 106 -7.84 2.87 14.25
C TYR A 106 -6.31 2.83 14.22
N LEU A 107 -5.67 3.81 13.58
CA LEU A 107 -4.24 3.81 13.38
C LEU A 107 -3.51 4.31 14.65
N PRO A 108 -2.38 3.69 15.06
CA PRO A 108 -1.55 4.25 16.11
C PRO A 108 -1.12 5.68 15.82
N GLU A 109 -0.99 6.49 16.87
CA GLU A 109 -0.55 7.87 16.75
C GLU A 109 0.83 7.96 16.10
N GLY A 110 0.96 8.86 15.11
CA GLY A 110 2.19 9.11 14.38
C GLY A 110 2.52 8.07 13.31
N ALA A 111 1.69 7.05 13.12
CA ALA A 111 1.90 6.10 12.04
C ALA A 111 1.58 6.75 10.68
N PRO A 112 2.40 6.48 9.65
CA PRO A 112 2.22 7.01 8.32
C PRO A 112 1.07 6.34 7.58
N VAL A 113 0.49 7.10 6.67
CA VAL A 113 -0.53 6.64 5.74
C VAL A 113 -0.01 6.78 4.32
N ILE A 114 -0.17 5.75 3.51
CA ILE A 114 0.20 5.74 2.10
C ILE A 114 -1.08 5.49 1.31
N LEU A 115 -1.45 6.41 0.43
CA LEU A 115 -2.55 6.23 -0.51
C LEU A 115 -2.02 5.51 -1.75
N LEU A 116 -2.68 4.42 -2.11
CA LEU A 116 -2.37 3.63 -3.30
C LEU A 116 -3.53 3.76 -4.29
N VAL A 117 -3.38 4.62 -5.29
CA VAL A 117 -4.36 4.79 -6.37
C VAL A 117 -4.13 3.68 -7.37
N ASN A 118 -4.96 2.64 -7.29
CA ASN A 118 -4.85 1.40 -8.05
C ASN A 118 -5.64 1.46 -9.36
N LYS A 119 -5.36 0.51 -10.26
CA LYS A 119 -5.97 0.37 -11.60
C LYS A 119 -5.56 1.46 -12.59
N VAL A 120 -4.39 2.06 -12.36
CA VAL A 120 -3.73 2.88 -13.37
C VAL A 120 -3.05 1.91 -14.34
N ASP A 121 -3.86 1.19 -15.11
CA ASP A 121 -3.43 0.14 -16.02
C ASP A 121 -2.62 0.76 -17.18
N ALA A 122 -1.35 0.99 -16.91
CA ALA A 122 -0.33 1.36 -17.89
C ALA A 122 0.44 0.11 -18.32
N ASP A 123 0.77 0.01 -19.60
CA ASP A 123 1.58 -1.09 -20.13
C ASP A 123 2.92 -1.15 -19.36
N PRO A 124 3.24 -2.28 -18.68
CA PRO A 124 4.42 -2.37 -17.84
C PRO A 124 5.73 -2.51 -18.64
N GLU A 125 5.66 -2.85 -19.93
CA GLU A 125 6.83 -2.94 -20.80
C GLU A 125 7.15 -1.60 -21.48
N ASP A 126 6.21 -0.65 -21.43
CA ASP A 126 6.37 0.68 -21.98
C ASP A 126 6.80 1.67 -20.88
N ASP A 127 8.11 1.69 -20.57
CA ASP A 127 8.71 2.72 -19.70
C ASP A 127 9.11 3.98 -20.48
N SER A 128 8.51 4.19 -21.66
CA SER A 128 8.75 5.39 -22.44
C SER A 128 8.30 6.64 -21.68
N LYS A 129 8.90 7.77 -22.07
CA LYS A 129 8.49 9.07 -21.53
C LYS A 129 7.02 9.35 -21.84
N GLU A 130 6.55 8.85 -22.99
CA GLU A 130 5.19 8.95 -23.49
C GLU A 130 4.20 8.16 -22.61
N ALA A 131 4.53 6.94 -22.20
CA ALA A 131 3.72 6.16 -21.26
C ALA A 131 3.64 6.81 -19.89
N ARG A 132 4.75 7.36 -19.38
CA ARG A 132 4.76 8.12 -18.12
C ARG A 132 3.92 9.41 -18.20
N ILE A 133 3.94 10.11 -19.35
CA ILE A 133 3.09 11.27 -19.61
C ILE A 133 1.61 10.86 -19.70
N ALA A 134 1.30 9.72 -20.32
CA ALA A 134 -0.06 9.20 -20.42
C ALA A 134 -0.62 8.86 -19.03
N VAL A 135 0.18 8.26 -18.14
CA VAL A 135 -0.19 8.01 -16.74
C VAL A 135 -0.36 9.32 -15.95
N ALA A 136 0.56 10.28 -16.12
CA ALA A 136 0.47 11.58 -15.47
C ALA A 136 -0.72 12.43 -15.95
N SER A 137 -1.25 12.13 -17.14
CA SER A 137 -2.44 12.77 -17.72
C SER A 137 -3.69 11.88 -17.63
N SER A 138 -3.59 10.74 -16.94
CA SER A 138 -4.70 9.79 -16.78
C SER A 138 -5.67 10.24 -15.69
N PRO A 139 -6.91 9.71 -15.68
CA PRO A 139 -7.84 9.89 -14.57
C PRO A 139 -7.23 9.51 -13.21
N GLY A 140 -6.26 8.59 -13.18
CA GLY A 140 -5.53 8.22 -11.96
C GLY A 140 -4.74 9.37 -11.33
N ALA A 141 -4.14 10.25 -12.13
CA ALA A 141 -3.40 11.42 -11.63
C ALA A 141 -4.34 12.45 -11.00
N ASP A 142 -5.52 12.67 -11.61
CA ASP A 142 -6.57 13.51 -11.02
C ASP A 142 -7.07 12.91 -9.70
N VAL A 143 -7.29 11.59 -9.66
CA VAL A 143 -7.68 10.88 -8.43
C VAL A 143 -6.58 10.97 -7.37
N GLN A 144 -5.30 10.88 -7.73
CA GLN A 144 -4.18 11.05 -6.80
C GLN A 144 -4.18 12.44 -6.15
N ALA A 145 -4.42 13.50 -6.95
CA ALA A 145 -4.51 14.86 -6.45
C ALA A 145 -5.71 15.02 -5.51
N ARG A 146 -6.89 14.52 -5.91
CA ARG A 146 -8.13 14.58 -5.12
C ARG A 146 -8.03 13.78 -3.82
N CYS A 147 -7.47 12.58 -3.85
CA CYS A 147 -7.24 11.76 -2.65
C CYS A 147 -6.28 12.45 -1.68
N SER A 148 -5.21 13.06 -2.21
CA SER A 148 -4.25 13.80 -1.40
C SER A 148 -4.90 15.00 -0.72
N ALA A 149 -5.73 15.75 -1.45
CA ALA A 149 -6.48 16.88 -0.92
C ALA A 149 -7.50 16.44 0.15
N ALA A 150 -8.29 15.40 -0.13
CA ALA A 150 -9.26 14.85 0.82
C ALA A 150 -8.57 14.31 2.09
N ALA A 151 -7.44 13.63 1.95
CA ALA A 151 -6.65 13.17 3.10
C ALA A 151 -6.02 14.32 3.90
N ALA A 152 -5.62 15.42 3.26
CA ALA A 152 -5.14 16.61 3.96
C ALA A 152 -6.25 17.32 4.75
N SER A 153 -7.49 17.25 4.27
CA SER A 153 -8.68 17.78 4.96
C SER A 153 -9.19 16.90 6.12
N CYS A 154 -8.56 15.74 6.33
CA CYS A 154 -8.90 14.78 7.37
C CYS A 154 -8.79 15.42 8.75
N THR A 155 -9.88 15.41 9.52
CA THR A 155 -9.97 16.00 10.87
C THR A 155 -9.14 15.25 11.92
N VAL A 156 -8.58 14.09 11.56
CA VAL A 156 -7.70 13.26 12.40
C VAL A 156 -6.21 13.64 12.20
N ALA A 157 -5.94 14.83 11.64
CA ALA A 157 -4.63 15.33 11.22
C ALA A 157 -3.54 15.32 12.31
N SER A 158 -3.88 15.31 13.60
CA SER A 158 -2.89 15.17 14.68
C SER A 158 -2.25 13.77 14.73
N THR A 159 -2.92 12.74 14.19
CA THR A 159 -2.53 11.34 14.28
C THR A 159 -1.67 10.89 13.09
N VAL A 160 -1.83 11.52 11.92
CA VAL A 160 -1.12 11.11 10.68
C VAL A 160 0.11 11.97 10.46
N ARG A 161 1.30 11.38 10.67
CA ARG A 161 2.57 12.10 10.50
C ARG A 161 2.86 12.47 9.04
N GLN A 162 2.47 11.60 8.11
CA GLN A 162 2.68 11.77 6.67
C GLN A 162 1.58 11.04 5.89
N CYS A 163 1.01 11.71 4.88
CA CYS A 163 0.14 11.09 3.88
C CYS A 163 0.73 11.35 2.49
N LYS A 164 1.07 10.28 1.76
CA LYS A 164 1.58 10.37 0.37
C LYS A 164 0.79 9.46 -0.54
N ALA A 165 0.50 9.91 -1.75
CA ALA A 165 -0.25 9.14 -2.74
C ALA A 165 0.65 8.66 -3.88
N TYR A 166 0.50 7.40 -4.26
CA TYR A 166 1.23 6.75 -5.34
C TYR A 166 0.25 6.11 -6.33
N LEU A 167 0.57 6.21 -7.61
CA LEU A 167 -0.13 5.50 -8.68
C LEU A 167 0.40 4.08 -8.75
N VAL A 168 -0.48 3.09 -8.72
CA VAL A 168 -0.11 1.67 -8.80
C VAL A 168 -1.05 0.90 -9.73
N SER A 169 -0.56 -0.20 -10.29
CA SER A 169 -1.44 -1.20 -10.91
C SER A 169 -1.08 -2.58 -10.40
N ALA A 170 -2.04 -3.24 -9.76
CA ALA A 170 -1.91 -4.65 -9.41
C ALA A 170 -1.74 -5.55 -10.64
N LYS A 171 -2.35 -5.16 -11.78
CA LYS A 171 -2.35 -5.92 -13.02
C LYS A 171 -1.00 -5.86 -13.72
N THR A 172 -0.47 -4.65 -13.90
CA THR A 172 0.76 -4.45 -14.67
C THR A 172 2.00 -4.42 -13.79
N GLY A 173 1.84 -4.11 -12.50
CA GLY A 173 2.93 -3.93 -11.55
C GLY A 173 3.49 -2.51 -11.51
N PHE A 174 2.96 -1.59 -12.32
CA PHE A 174 3.35 -0.18 -12.31
C PHE A 174 3.33 0.39 -10.88
N GLY A 175 4.34 1.17 -10.52
CA GLY A 175 4.46 1.85 -9.22
C GLY A 175 4.65 0.94 -8.00
N SER A 176 4.63 -0.39 -8.15
CA SER A 176 4.67 -1.34 -7.02
C SER A 176 5.97 -1.22 -6.22
N GLU A 177 7.10 -1.09 -6.91
CA GLU A 177 8.42 -0.97 -6.28
C GLU A 177 8.58 0.34 -5.49
N GLU A 178 8.05 1.45 -6.02
CA GLU A 178 8.07 2.74 -5.34
C GLU A 178 7.14 2.72 -4.11
N ALA A 179 5.94 2.14 -4.24
CA ALA A 179 5.02 1.94 -3.13
C ALA A 179 5.65 1.08 -2.01
N ILE A 180 6.33 -0.02 -2.37
CA ILE A 180 7.05 -0.89 -1.42
C ILE A 180 8.15 -0.11 -0.69
N ARG A 181 8.99 0.62 -1.42
CA ARG A 181 10.04 1.47 -0.81
C ARG A 181 9.44 2.54 0.09
N ALA A 182 8.32 3.14 -0.30
CA ALA A 182 7.63 4.11 0.54
C ALA A 182 7.15 3.46 1.84
N MET A 183 6.55 2.26 1.79
CA MET A 183 6.10 1.51 2.96
C MET A 183 7.27 1.14 3.89
N CYS A 184 8.41 0.74 3.35
CA CYS A 184 9.63 0.42 4.12
C CYS A 184 10.33 1.67 4.69
N GLY A 185 10.39 2.74 3.90
CA GLY A 185 11.24 3.91 4.12
C GLY A 185 10.75 4.88 5.18
N VAL A 186 9.50 4.77 5.65
CA VAL A 186 8.96 5.75 6.62
C VAL A 186 9.60 5.66 8.00
N ARG A 187 10.36 4.59 8.28
CA ARG A 187 11.18 4.44 9.50
C ARG A 187 12.70 4.59 9.28
N LEU A 188 13.13 5.06 8.09
CA LEU A 188 14.55 5.23 7.74
C LEU A 188 15.07 6.68 7.86
N ILE A 189 14.35 7.57 8.55
CA ILE A 189 14.94 8.84 8.99
C ILE A 189 15.89 8.49 10.15
N PHE A 190 17.19 8.41 9.85
CA PHE A 190 18.28 8.32 10.83
C PHE A 190 18.46 9.66 11.55
#